data_AF-A0A948GFW0-F1
#
_entry.id   AF-A0A948GFW0-F1
#
_cell.length_a   1.000
_cell.length_b   1.000
_cell.length_c   1.000
_cell.angle_alpha   90.00
_cell.angle_beta   90.00
_cell.angle_gamma   90.00
#
_symmetry.space_group_name_H-M   'P 1'
#
loop_
_entity.id
_entity.type
_entity.pdbx_description
1 polymer ?
#
loop_
_entity_poly.entity_id
_entity_poly.type
_entity_poly.pdbx_seq_one_letter_code
_entity_poly.pdbx_strand_id
1 'polypeptide(L)'
;DAARALTIAAGKSVDAGLPTARRIVSEAKKFATDTAWNVCNLAMQVVGGIGYTNVFPIEKMIRDTRLIQIWTGTNEIMNLLIQHEYYRELLKDPNPGRMIEADAEEAAQNDEKVYEDDEMWTKGW
;
A
#
# COMPACT_ATOMS: atom_id res chain seq x y z
N ASP A 1 16.34 -7.31 1.66
CA ASP A 1 15.67 -8.54 2.16
C ASP A 1 14.16 -8.45 2.31
N ALA A 2 13.61 -7.36 2.85
CA ALA A 2 12.16 -7.21 3.07
C ALA A 2 11.30 -7.48 1.81
N ALA A 3 11.67 -6.92 0.65
CA ALA A 3 10.93 -7.12 -0.60
C ALA A 3 10.86 -8.59 -1.00
N ARG A 4 11.98 -9.31 -0.92
CA ARG A 4 12.04 -10.75 -1.19
C ARG A 4 11.16 -11.55 -0.23
N ALA A 5 11.20 -11.23 1.06
CA ALA A 5 10.38 -11.90 2.06
C ALA A 5 8.88 -11.71 1.79
N LEU A 6 8.46 -10.49 1.48
CA LEU A 6 7.06 -10.17 1.14
C LEU A 6 6.61 -10.89 -0.14
N THR A 7 7.42 -10.91 -1.20
CA THR A 7 7.09 -11.63 -2.44
C THR A 7 6.94 -13.13 -2.21
N ILE A 8 7.84 -13.74 -1.43
CA ILE A 8 7.74 -15.18 -1.10
C ILE A 8 6.51 -15.46 -0.23
N ALA A 9 6.23 -14.60 0.76
CA ALA A 9 5.05 -14.73 1.60
C ALA A 9 3.75 -14.60 0.79
N ALA A 10 3.70 -13.69 -0.19
CA ALA A 10 2.60 -13.55 -1.12
C ALA A 10 2.39 -14.80 -1.99
N GLY A 11 3.47 -15.40 -2.51
CA GLY A 11 3.37 -16.67 -3.24
C GLY A 11 2.77 -17.78 -2.37
N LYS A 12 3.28 -17.92 -1.14
CA LYS A 12 2.79 -18.93 -0.18
C LYS A 12 1.32 -18.71 0.20
N SER A 13 0.87 -17.47 0.35
CA SER A 13 -0.53 -17.18 0.70
C SER A 13 -1.48 -17.51 -0.44
N VAL A 14 -1.05 -17.29 -1.69
CA VAL A 14 -1.79 -17.70 -2.89
C VAL A 14 -1.86 -19.22 -3.00
N ASP A 15 -0.73 -19.92 -2.85
CA ASP A 15 -0.68 -21.40 -2.94
C ASP A 15 -1.56 -22.07 -1.87
N ALA A 16 -1.63 -21.47 -0.67
CA ALA A 16 -2.48 -21.95 0.43
C ALA A 16 -3.95 -21.53 0.30
N GLY A 17 -4.32 -20.73 -0.72
CA GLY A 17 -5.70 -20.28 -0.94
C GLY A 17 -6.24 -19.37 0.17
N LEU A 18 -5.37 -18.58 0.82
CA LEU A 18 -5.79 -17.74 1.94
C LEU A 18 -6.71 -16.60 1.47
N PRO A 19 -7.78 -16.27 2.22
CA PRO A 19 -8.65 -15.13 1.90
C PRO A 19 -7.91 -13.78 1.83
N THR A 20 -6.80 -13.66 2.56
CA THR A 20 -5.94 -12.48 2.63
C THR A 20 -4.92 -12.40 1.50
N ALA A 21 -4.86 -13.40 0.61
CA ALA A 21 -3.84 -13.48 -0.44
C ALA A 21 -3.84 -12.25 -1.35
N ARG A 22 -5.03 -11.72 -1.70
CA ARG A 22 -5.16 -10.51 -2.53
C ARG A 22 -4.48 -9.30 -1.89
N ARG A 23 -4.66 -9.11 -0.58
CA ARG A 23 -4.02 -8.02 0.19
C ARG A 23 -2.50 -8.17 0.20
N ILE A 24 -2.00 -9.35 0.58
CA ILE A 24 -0.55 -9.61 0.71
C ILE A 24 0.16 -9.49 -0.65
N VAL A 25 -0.48 -9.92 -1.74
CA VAL A 25 0.06 -9.74 -3.11
C VAL A 25 0.17 -8.26 -3.47
N SER A 26 -0.86 -7.46 -3.17
CA SER A 26 -0.82 -6.02 -3.40
C SER A 26 0.26 -5.31 -2.57
N GLU A 27 0.42 -5.69 -1.29
CA GLU A 27 1.50 -5.20 -0.41
C GLU A 27 2.88 -5.53 -0.99
N ALA A 28 3.07 -6.79 -1.40
CA ALA A 28 4.34 -7.27 -1.96
C ALA A 28 4.70 -6.55 -3.27
N LYS A 29 3.74 -6.39 -4.20
CA LYS A 29 3.99 -5.70 -5.47
C LYS A 29 4.40 -4.26 -5.23
N LYS A 30 3.62 -3.52 -4.42
CA LYS A 30 3.93 -2.11 -4.13
C LYS A 30 5.30 -1.96 -3.50
N PHE A 31 5.57 -2.72 -2.43
CA PHE A 31 6.81 -2.61 -1.69
C PHE A 31 8.02 -2.97 -2.56
N ALA A 32 7.93 -4.05 -3.33
CA ALA A 32 9.03 -4.49 -4.18
C ALA A 32 9.36 -3.48 -5.28
N THR A 33 8.35 -2.89 -5.93
CA THR A 33 8.57 -1.94 -7.03
C THR A 33 9.09 -0.58 -6.53
N ASP A 34 8.57 -0.08 -5.40
CA ASP A 34 9.10 1.15 -4.77
C ASP A 34 10.55 0.95 -4.29
N THR A 35 10.85 -0.21 -3.71
CA THR A 35 12.22 -0.55 -3.32
C THR A 35 13.14 -0.62 -4.53
N ALA A 36 12.72 -1.27 -5.62
CA ALA A 36 13.52 -1.40 -6.83
C ALA A 36 13.83 -0.03 -7.46
N TRP A 37 12.84 0.86 -7.54
CA TRP A 37 13.03 2.24 -7.98
C TRP A 37 14.07 2.97 -7.14
N ASN A 38 13.93 2.95 -5.81
CA ASN A 38 14.84 3.62 -4.89
C ASN A 38 16.27 3.11 -5.01
N VAL A 39 16.44 1.79 -5.08
CA VAL A 39 17.77 1.15 -5.22
C VAL A 39 18.42 1.53 -6.55
N CYS A 40 17.68 1.44 -7.67
CA CYS A 40 18.23 1.77 -8.99
C CYS A 40 18.58 3.26 -9.10
N ASN A 41 17.72 4.13 -8.56
CA ASN A 41 17.96 5.57 -8.54
C ASN A 41 19.20 5.92 -7.71
N LEU A 42 19.36 5.32 -6.53
CA LEU A 42 20.56 5.53 -5.70
C LEU A 42 21.82 4.99 -6.39
N ALA A 43 21.75 3.82 -7.03
CA ALA A 43 22.86 3.25 -7.78
C ALA A 43 23.34 4.19 -8.90
N MET A 44 22.41 4.81 -9.64
CA MET A 44 22.74 5.82 -10.65
C MET A 44 23.45 7.03 -10.04
N GLN A 45 22.97 7.51 -8.90
CA GLN A 45 23.59 8.64 -8.21
C GLN A 45 25.02 8.34 -7.76
N VAL A 46 25.30 7.11 -7.30
CA VAL A 46 26.62 6.66 -6.86
C VAL A 46 27.60 6.50 -8.03
N VAL A 47 27.13 5.91 -9.13
CA VAL A 47 27.98 5.66 -10.32
C VAL A 47 28.22 6.95 -11.12
N GLY A 48 27.33 7.93 -11.02
CA GLY A 48 27.50 9.24 -11.65
C GLY A 48 27.35 9.18 -13.17
N GLY A 49 28.07 10.05 -13.89
CA GLY A 49 27.87 10.25 -15.33
C GLY A 49 28.04 9.00 -16.20
N ILE A 50 28.93 8.08 -15.82
CA ILE A 50 29.10 6.83 -16.57
C ILE A 50 27.87 5.91 -16.47
N GLY A 51 27.07 6.05 -15.40
CA GLY A 51 25.82 5.31 -15.22
C GLY A 51 24.74 5.70 -16.24
N TYR A 52 24.83 6.88 -16.86
CA TYR A 52 23.94 7.31 -17.95
C TYR A 52 24.33 6.75 -19.33
N THR A 53 25.50 6.12 -19.43
CA THR A 53 25.97 5.46 -20.66
C THR A 53 25.55 3.99 -20.66
N ASN A 54 25.71 3.32 -21.82
CA ASN A 54 25.45 1.90 -21.95
C ASN A 54 26.62 1.00 -21.49
N VAL A 55 27.65 1.58 -20.84
CA VAL A 55 28.79 0.82 -20.32
C VAL A 55 28.38 -0.04 -19.12
N PHE A 56 27.50 0.49 -18.27
CA PHE A 56 26.87 -0.23 -17.16
C PHE A 56 25.35 -0.22 -17.35
N PRO A 57 24.62 -1.29 -17.02
CA PRO A 57 23.20 -1.42 -17.33
C PRO A 57 22.26 -0.60 -16.42
N ILE A 58 22.76 0.40 -15.71
CA ILE A 58 22.01 1.13 -14.66
C ILE A 58 20.92 2.03 -15.28
N GLU A 59 21.22 2.67 -16.41
CA GLU A 59 20.27 3.45 -17.21
C GLU A 59 19.11 2.58 -17.72
N LYS A 60 19.38 1.32 -18.05
CA LYS A 60 18.33 0.35 -18.41
C LYS A 60 17.50 -0.02 -17.17
N MET A 61 18.14 -0.33 -16.05
CA MET A 61 17.45 -0.70 -14.81
C MET A 61 16.53 0.42 -14.29
N ILE A 62 16.94 1.69 -14.38
CA ILE A 62 16.06 2.83 -14.03
C ILE A 62 14.82 2.88 -14.93
N ARG A 63 14.99 2.72 -16.25
CA ARG A 63 13.85 2.72 -17.18
C ARG A 63 12.87 1.58 -16.89
N ASP A 64 13.40 0.38 -16.64
CA ASP A 64 12.60 -0.81 -16.34
C ASP A 64 11.86 -0.67 -14.99
N THR A 65 12.54 -0.14 -13.97
CA THR A 65 11.93 0.05 -12.64
C THR A 65 10.82 1.11 -12.64
N ARG A 66 10.85 2.07 -13.56
CA ARG A 66 9.73 3.00 -13.72
C ARG A 66 8.48 2.32 -14.26
N LEU A 67 8.64 1.38 -15.20
CA LEU A 67 7.51 0.67 -15.82
C LEU A 67 6.77 -0.23 -14.82
N ILE A 68 7.49 -0.96 -13.97
CA ILE A 68 6.88 -1.90 -13.01
C ILE A 68 6.06 -1.22 -11.91
N GLN A 69 6.26 0.09 -11.68
CA GLN A 69 5.38 0.86 -10.80
C GLN A 69 3.98 1.09 -11.41
N ILE A 70 3.85 1.00 -12.74
CA ILE A 70 2.63 1.36 -13.48
C ILE A 70 1.90 0.11 -14.00
N TRP A 71 2.66 -0.84 -14.57
CA TRP A 71 2.09 -2.00 -15.22
C TRP A 71 1.45 -2.97 -14.22
N THR A 72 0.39 -3.66 -14.66
CA THR A 72 -0.41 -4.59 -13.84
C THR A 72 -1.02 -3.98 -12.57
N GLY A 73 -1.34 -2.69 -12.64
CA GLY A 73 -1.91 -1.90 -11.55
C GLY A 73 -0.86 -0.99 -10.92
N THR A 74 -1.15 0.30 -10.80
CA THR A 74 -0.20 1.27 -10.25
C THR A 74 0.01 1.06 -8.75
N ASN A 75 1.06 1.65 -8.17
CA ASN A 75 1.29 1.56 -6.72
C ASN A 75 0.18 2.23 -5.89
N GLU A 76 -0.50 3.23 -6.45
CA GLU A 76 -1.68 3.87 -5.87
C GLU A 76 -2.89 2.92 -5.88
N ILE A 77 -3.09 2.18 -6.98
CA ILE A 77 -4.12 1.14 -7.04
C ILE A 77 -3.82 0.01 -6.05
N MET A 78 -2.55 -0.35 -5.85
CA MET A 78 -2.19 -1.31 -4.79
C MET A 78 -2.53 -0.78 -3.41
N ASN A 79 -2.25 0.49 -3.10
CA ASN A 79 -2.68 1.09 -1.83
C ASN A 79 -4.20 1.00 -1.63
N LEU A 80 -4.98 1.32 -2.67
CA LEU A 80 -6.43 1.23 -2.63
C LEU A 80 -6.90 -0.21 -2.37
N LEU A 81 -6.29 -1.21 -3.01
CA LEU A 81 -6.60 -2.62 -2.79
C LEU A 81 -6.26 -3.07 -1.37
N ILE A 82 -5.11 -2.66 -0.85
CA ILE A 82 -4.67 -2.98 0.52
C ILE A 82 -5.68 -2.41 1.52
N GLN A 83 -6.03 -1.13 1.36
CA GLN A 83 -7.01 -0.46 2.20
C GLN A 83 -8.36 -1.17 2.15
N HIS A 84 -8.88 -1.45 0.95
CA HIS A 84 -10.17 -2.10 0.76
C HIS A 84 -10.23 -3.50 1.39
N GLU A 85 -9.22 -4.34 1.16
CA GLU A 85 -9.18 -5.67 1.77
C GLU A 85 -9.00 -5.61 3.29
N TYR A 86 -8.19 -4.69 3.79
CA TYR A 86 -7.99 -4.51 5.23
C TYR A 86 -9.28 -4.09 5.93
N TYR A 87 -10.02 -3.11 5.42
CA TYR A 87 -11.32 -2.73 5.99
C TYR A 87 -12.32 -3.87 5.92
N ARG A 88 -12.29 -4.67 4.84
CA ARG A 88 -13.18 -5.83 4.71
C ARG A 88 -12.86 -6.93 5.74
N GLU A 89 -11.59 -7.10 6.10
CA GLU A 89 -11.17 -7.97 7.21
C GLU A 89 -11.64 -7.39 8.56
N LEU A 90 -11.35 -6.11 8.81
CA LEU A 90 -11.66 -5.41 10.05
C LEU A 90 -13.17 -5.39 10.36
N LEU A 91 -13.99 -5.03 9.37
CA LEU A 91 -15.45 -4.92 9.53
C LEU A 91 -16.15 -6.27 9.69
N LYS A 92 -15.46 -7.38 9.38
CA LYS A 92 -15.97 -8.74 9.59
C LYS A 92 -15.58 -9.34 10.93
N ASP A 93 -14.67 -8.69 11.67
CA ASP A 93 -14.24 -9.19 12.96
C ASP A 93 -15.40 -9.11 13.96
N PRO A 94 -15.88 -10.25 14.51
CA PRO A 94 -16.96 -10.25 15.50
C PRO A 94 -16.50 -9.73 16.87
N ASN A 95 -15.19 -9.63 17.10
CA ASN A 95 -14.61 -9.05 18.30
C ASN A 95 -13.65 -7.91 17.91
N PRO A 96 -14.19 -6.79 17.40
CA PRO A 96 -13.37 -5.61 17.18
C PRO A 96 -12.69 -5.28 18.50
N GLY A 97 -11.43 -4.85 18.44
CA GLY A 97 -10.66 -4.53 19.64
C GLY A 97 -11.26 -3.37 20.43
N ARG A 98 -10.41 -2.54 21.06
CA ARG A 98 -10.92 -1.34 21.71
C ARG A 98 -11.65 -0.46 20.69
N MET A 99 -12.95 -0.28 20.90
CA MET A 99 -13.78 0.59 20.06
C MET A 99 -13.50 2.04 20.44
N ILE A 100 -12.56 2.67 19.74
CA ILE A 100 -12.13 4.06 20.03
C ILE A 100 -13.31 5.02 19.95
N GLU A 101 -14.26 4.79 19.05
CA GLU A 101 -15.51 5.58 19.01
C GLU A 101 -16.29 5.49 20.32
N ALA A 102 -16.31 4.33 20.98
CA ALA A 102 -17.01 4.13 22.26
C ALA A 102 -16.26 4.73 23.45
N ASP A 103 -15.00 5.15 23.28
CA ASP A 103 -14.26 5.89 24.29
C ASP A 103 -14.64 7.37 24.35
N ALA A 104 -15.32 7.90 23.31
CA ALA A 104 -15.84 9.26 23.33
C ALA A 104 -17.04 9.36 24.27
N GLU A 105 -17.09 10.42 25.08
CA GLU A 105 -18.19 10.65 26.04
C GLU A 105 -19.56 10.72 25.33
N GLU A 106 -19.56 11.23 24.10
CA GLU A 106 -20.74 11.41 23.24
C GLU A 106 -20.86 10.32 22.14
N ALA A 107 -20.22 9.16 22.30
CA ALA A 107 -20.20 8.08 21.30
C ALA A 107 -21.58 7.64 20.79
N ALA A 108 -22.61 7.76 21.65
CA ALA A 108 -23.98 7.38 21.38
C ALA A 108 -24.85 8.51 20.79
N GLN A 109 -24.36 9.76 20.75
CA GLN A 109 -25.05 10.88 20.11
C GLN A 109 -24.84 10.84 18.60
N ASN A 110 -25.74 10.13 17.90
CA ASN A 110 -25.79 10.12 16.43
C ASN A 110 -25.95 11.54 15.85
N ASP A 111 -26.52 12.44 16.65
CA ASP A 111 -26.81 13.82 16.34
C ASP A 111 -25.55 14.68 16.23
N GLU A 112 -24.41 14.21 16.75
CA GLU A 112 -23.12 14.92 16.70
C GLU A 112 -22.13 14.28 15.73
N LYS A 113 -22.44 13.08 15.19
CA LYS A 113 -21.63 12.46 14.14
C LYS A 113 -21.78 13.25 12.85
N VAL A 114 -20.67 13.77 12.34
CA VAL A 114 -20.57 14.49 11.07
C VAL A 114 -19.81 13.57 10.13
N TYR A 115 -20.47 13.06 9.08
CA TYR A 115 -19.86 12.14 8.12
C TYR A 115 -19.40 12.84 6.85
N GLU A 116 -19.99 13.99 6.54
CA GLU A 116 -19.74 14.77 5.33
C GLU A 116 -19.55 16.25 5.69
N ASP A 117 -18.72 16.97 4.91
CA ASP A 117 -18.42 18.40 5.16
C ASP A 117 -19.69 19.27 5.14
N ASP A 118 -20.72 18.87 4.41
CA ASP A 118 -22.00 19.57 4.32
C ASP A 118 -22.78 19.52 5.65
N GLU A 119 -22.58 18.48 6.46
CA GLU A 119 -23.26 18.29 7.74
C GLU A 119 -22.68 19.19 8.85
N MET A 120 -21.44 19.67 8.72
CA MET A 120 -20.81 20.58 9.71
C MET A 120 -21.65 21.84 9.94
N TRP A 121 -22.16 22.44 8.86
CA TRP A 121 -22.87 23.72 8.91
C TRP A 121 -24.30 23.61 9.45
N THR A 122 -24.85 22.40 9.51
CA THR A 122 -26.24 22.18 9.95
C THR A 122 -26.36 21.86 11.44
N LYS A 123 -25.30 21.31 12.05
CA LYS A 123 -25.27 20.87 13.45
C LYS A 123 -24.75 21.92 14.44
N GLY A 124 -24.49 23.15 13.99
CA GLY A 124 -24.34 24.32 14.87
C GLY A 124 -22.96 24.50 15.51
N TRP A 125 -21.89 24.06 14.85
CA TRP A 125 -20.50 24.38 15.18
C TRP A 125 -19.96 25.51 14.33
#